data_AF-A0AA39Q328-F1
#
_entry.id   AF-A0AA39Q328-F1
#
_cell.length_a   1.000
_cell.length_b   1.000
_cell.length_c   1.000
_cell.angle_alpha   90.00
_cell.angle_beta   90.00
_cell.angle_gamma   90.00
#
_symmetry.space_group_name_H-M   'P 1'
#
loop_
_entity.id
_entity.type
_entity.pdbx_description
1 polymer ?
#
loop_
_entity_poly.entity_id
_entity_poly.type
_entity_poly.pdbx_seq_one_letter_code
_entity_poly.pdbx_strand_id
1 'polypeptide(L)'
;QHYQWSTLPGRSLYRWLLYNTTHRRNCTPPSPTVITYTPAHTNSNDPASLMNNAADLLATSSQNLILRPFPAPVPTFFMDHFVLYNETDGYIESNISNYLSNLHATLTRTRPDFRPASVMMSPLYKPCPPPEHPYIRASSAFSAVVQLYARSCQLDCRYARFLRFGDVCPTCISGCPVIETIHHIFVQCPEYDAIRDEVSQQIHAETAKVLHAT
;
A
#
# COMPACT_ATOMS: atom_id res chain seq x y z
N GLN A 1 27.60 -4.50 -8.60
CA GLN A 1 26.91 -4.25 -7.32
C GLN A 1 27.24 -5.40 -6.38
N HIS A 2 27.94 -5.14 -5.28
CA HIS A 2 28.15 -6.17 -4.26
C HIS A 2 26.84 -6.36 -3.50
N TYR A 3 26.18 -7.49 -3.69
CA TYR A 3 25.07 -7.88 -2.82
C TYR A 3 25.62 -8.01 -1.40
N GLN A 4 25.12 -7.18 -0.49
CA GLN A 4 25.40 -7.35 0.92
C GLN A 4 24.63 -8.59 1.40
N TRP A 5 25.35 -9.63 1.78
CA TRP A 5 24.77 -10.88 2.30
C TRP A 5 23.79 -10.69 3.46
N SER A 6 23.85 -9.55 4.16
CA SER A 6 22.94 -9.15 5.23
C SER A 6 21.49 -8.91 4.76
N THR A 7 21.25 -8.74 3.46
CA THR A 7 19.90 -8.50 2.92
C THR A 7 19.25 -9.74 2.29
N LEU A 8 19.99 -10.85 2.17
CA LEU A 8 19.49 -12.07 1.56
C LEU A 8 18.58 -12.85 2.52
N PRO A 9 17.40 -13.28 2.09
CA PRO A 9 16.55 -14.17 2.88
C PRO A 9 17.25 -15.53 3.08
N GLY A 10 17.09 -16.14 4.25
CA GLY A 10 17.69 -17.45 4.55
C GLY A 10 19.22 -17.44 4.73
N ARG A 11 19.78 -16.32 5.20
CA ARG A 11 21.23 -16.16 5.42
C ARG A 11 21.84 -17.26 6.31
N SER A 12 21.14 -17.70 7.36
CA SER A 12 21.59 -18.80 8.23
C SER A 12 21.77 -20.10 7.45
N LEU A 13 20.87 -20.39 6.52
CA LEU A 13 20.91 -21.56 5.64
C LEU A 13 22.10 -21.50 4.69
N TYR A 14 22.36 -20.33 4.08
CA TYR A 14 23.54 -20.15 3.23
C TYR A 14 24.85 -20.33 4.01
N ARG A 15 24.94 -19.81 5.23
CA ARG A 15 26.08 -20.03 6.13
C ARG A 15 26.25 -21.49 6.49
N TRP A 16 25.16 -22.19 6.79
CA TRP A 16 25.17 -23.63 7.06
C TRP A 16 25.64 -24.44 5.85
N LEU A 17 25.11 -24.17 4.65
CA LEU A 17 25.53 -24.83 3.42
C LEU A 17 27.02 -24.60 3.14
N LEU A 18 27.49 -23.35 3.28
CA LEU A 18 28.90 -23.00 3.14
C LEU A 18 29.77 -23.70 4.18
N TYR A 19 29.31 -23.78 5.43
CA TYR A 19 30.00 -24.51 6.48
C TYR A 19 30.15 -26.00 6.11
N ASN A 20 29.08 -26.65 5.65
CA ASN A 20 29.14 -28.06 5.25
C ASN A 20 30.07 -28.31 4.06
N THR A 21 30.07 -27.45 3.04
CA THR A 21 30.95 -27.62 1.88
C THR A 21 32.41 -27.37 2.22
N THR A 22 32.70 -26.46 3.14
CA THR A 22 34.06 -26.15 3.59
C THR A 22 34.60 -27.15 4.62
N HIS A 23 33.75 -27.67 5.51
CA HIS A 23 34.14 -28.56 6.61
C HIS A 23 33.99 -30.06 6.28
N ARG A 24 33.43 -30.42 5.12
CA ARG A 24 33.44 -31.80 4.58
C ARG A 24 34.85 -32.34 4.26
N ARG A 25 35.90 -31.53 4.40
CA ARG A 25 37.32 -31.93 4.22
C ARG A 25 37.76 -33.08 5.13
N ASN A 26 36.99 -33.41 6.18
CA ASN A 26 37.32 -34.49 7.11
C ASN A 26 36.71 -35.87 6.72
N CYS A 27 35.95 -35.96 5.63
CA CYS A 27 35.47 -37.24 5.10
C CYS A 27 36.47 -37.79 4.07
N THR A 28 36.92 -39.04 4.25
CA THR A 28 37.79 -39.73 3.30
C THR A 28 36.98 -40.54 2.27
N PRO A 29 37.23 -40.38 0.96
CA PRO A 29 38.21 -39.48 0.34
C PRO A 29 37.73 -38.01 0.29
N PRO A 30 38.64 -37.03 0.45
CA PRO A 30 38.29 -35.62 0.41
C PRO A 30 38.04 -35.20 -1.05
N SER A 31 36.79 -35.26 -1.50
CA SER A 31 36.38 -34.66 -2.76
C SER A 31 36.11 -33.17 -2.53
N PRO A 32 36.95 -32.24 -3.02
CA PRO A 32 36.66 -30.81 -2.87
C PRO A 32 35.36 -30.49 -3.58
N THR A 33 34.41 -29.87 -2.89
CA THR A 33 33.20 -29.36 -3.53
C THR A 33 33.59 -28.16 -4.38
N VAL A 34 33.56 -28.32 -5.70
CA VAL A 34 33.86 -27.22 -6.64
C VAL A 34 32.57 -26.45 -6.89
N ILE A 35 32.56 -25.16 -6.53
CA ILE A 35 31.45 -24.26 -6.82
C ILE A 35 31.68 -23.67 -8.20
N THR A 36 30.84 -24.00 -9.17
CA THR A 36 30.89 -23.49 -10.54
C THR A 36 29.75 -22.51 -10.79
N TYR A 37 30.04 -21.43 -11.52
CA TYR A 37 29.01 -20.52 -12.03
C TYR A 37 28.44 -21.05 -13.34
N THR A 38 27.12 -21.16 -13.43
CA THR A 38 26.40 -21.47 -14.67
C THR A 38 25.49 -20.29 -15.00
N PRO A 39 25.61 -19.65 -16.18
CA PRO A 39 24.75 -18.55 -16.56
C PRO A 39 23.27 -18.96 -16.61
N ALA A 40 22.38 -18.10 -16.11
CA ALA A 40 20.93 -18.29 -16.18
C ALA A 40 20.36 -17.88 -17.54
N HIS A 41 19.15 -18.36 -17.84
CA HIS A 41 18.36 -17.99 -19.03
C HIS A 41 19.12 -18.15 -20.36
N THR A 42 19.89 -19.23 -20.48
CA THR A 42 20.57 -19.56 -21.74
C THR A 42 19.76 -20.59 -22.52
N ASN A 43 19.89 -20.54 -23.86
CA ASN A 43 19.35 -21.57 -24.76
C ASN A 43 20.32 -22.75 -24.94
N SER A 44 21.29 -22.91 -24.01
CA SER A 44 22.29 -23.96 -24.10
C SER A 44 21.76 -25.27 -23.54
N ASN A 45 22.09 -26.37 -24.22
CA ASN A 45 21.66 -27.73 -23.87
C ASN A 45 22.77 -28.55 -23.19
N ASP A 46 23.83 -27.88 -22.71
CA ASP A 46 24.85 -28.56 -21.91
C ASP A 46 24.26 -29.01 -20.55
N PRO A 47 24.79 -30.09 -19.93
CA PRO A 47 24.22 -30.63 -18.70
C PRO A 47 24.12 -29.61 -17.55
N ALA A 48 25.05 -28.65 -17.46
CA ALA A 48 25.02 -27.63 -16.42
C ALA A 48 23.87 -26.64 -16.66
N SER A 49 23.70 -26.17 -17.89
CA SER A 49 22.59 -25.29 -18.28
C SER A 49 21.23 -25.96 -18.10
N LEU A 50 21.10 -27.25 -18.46
CA LEU A 50 19.86 -28.01 -18.22
C LEU A 50 19.52 -28.13 -16.73
N MET A 51 20.50 -28.43 -15.89
CA MET A 51 20.31 -28.50 -14.44
C MET A 51 19.99 -27.14 -13.83
N ASN A 52 20.62 -26.07 -14.30
CA ASN A 52 20.34 -24.71 -13.85
C ASN A 52 18.90 -24.29 -14.21
N ASN A 53 18.46 -24.57 -15.44
CA ASN A 53 17.08 -24.32 -15.88
C ASN A 53 16.07 -25.13 -15.05
N ALA A 54 16.38 -26.39 -14.73
CA ALA A 54 15.53 -27.21 -13.86
C ALA A 54 15.44 -26.63 -12.43
N ALA A 55 16.56 -26.20 -11.87
CA ALA A 55 16.60 -25.55 -10.55
C ALA A 55 15.82 -24.23 -10.53
N ASP A 56 15.93 -23.41 -11.58
CA ASP A 56 15.20 -22.15 -11.73
C ASP A 56 13.69 -22.36 -11.89
N LEU A 57 13.28 -23.38 -12.67
CA LEU A 57 11.87 -23.79 -12.78
C LEU A 57 11.31 -24.26 -11.44
N LEU A 58 12.07 -25.04 -10.67
CA LEU A 58 11.67 -25.50 -9.33
C LEU A 58 11.57 -24.32 -8.36
N ALA A 59 12.55 -23.41 -8.36
CA ALA A 59 12.52 -22.21 -7.53
C ALA A 59 11.31 -21.32 -7.87
N THR A 60 11.06 -21.08 -9.15
CA THR A 60 9.94 -20.27 -9.63
C THR A 60 8.58 -20.92 -9.32
N SER A 61 8.43 -22.21 -9.59
CA SER A 61 7.19 -22.94 -9.27
C SER A 61 6.91 -22.99 -7.77
N SER A 62 7.95 -23.05 -6.93
CA SER A 62 7.81 -23.03 -5.47
C SER A 62 7.26 -21.73 -4.90
N GLN A 63 7.39 -20.60 -5.62
CA GLN A 63 6.83 -19.31 -5.17
C GLN A 63 5.29 -19.34 -5.07
N ASN A 64 4.65 -20.20 -5.87
CA ASN A 64 3.19 -20.37 -5.87
C ASN A 64 2.72 -21.41 -4.85
N LEU A 65 3.65 -22.13 -4.23
CA LEU A 65 3.33 -23.09 -3.18
C LEU A 65 3.39 -22.37 -1.85
N ILE A 66 2.28 -22.39 -1.10
CA ILE A 66 2.30 -22.05 0.34
C ILE A 66 2.97 -23.23 1.05
N LEU A 67 4.28 -23.32 0.93
CA LEU A 67 5.08 -24.27 1.69
C LEU A 67 5.10 -23.76 3.13
N ARG A 68 4.45 -24.49 4.04
CA ARG A 68 4.78 -24.34 5.45
C ARG A 68 6.29 -24.56 5.58
N PRO A 69 7.03 -23.70 6.28
CA PRO A 69 8.45 -23.95 6.51
C PRO A 69 8.59 -25.37 7.03
N PHE A 70 9.47 -26.16 6.41
CA PHE A 70 9.73 -27.53 6.85
C PHE A 70 9.97 -27.52 8.37
N PRO A 71 9.51 -28.52 9.13
CA PRO A 71 9.88 -28.68 10.55
C PRO A 71 11.35 -29.11 10.69
N ALA A 72 12.21 -28.73 9.75
CA ALA A 72 13.63 -28.70 9.98
C ALA A 72 13.88 -27.55 10.97
N PRO A 73 14.59 -27.77 12.07
CA PRO A 73 14.98 -26.67 12.93
C PRO A 73 15.69 -25.65 12.02
N VAL A 74 15.16 -24.42 11.95
CA VAL A 74 15.87 -23.32 11.30
C VAL A 74 17.29 -23.39 11.84
N PRO A 75 18.35 -23.29 11.02
CA PRO A 75 19.71 -23.46 11.51
C PRO A 75 20.11 -22.27 12.41
N THR A 76 19.54 -22.24 13.62
CA THR A 76 19.75 -21.26 14.68
C THR A 76 21.20 -21.23 15.09
N PHE A 77 21.89 -22.36 14.96
CA PHE A 77 23.33 -22.49 15.15
C PHE A 77 24.19 -21.69 14.14
N PHE A 78 23.62 -21.27 13.00
CA PHE A 78 24.29 -20.38 12.02
C PHE A 78 23.61 -19.00 11.88
N MET A 79 22.62 -18.71 12.73
CA MET A 79 22.06 -17.37 12.85
C MET A 79 23.08 -16.39 13.45
N ASP A 80 22.79 -15.08 13.40
CA ASP A 80 23.54 -14.12 14.19
C ASP A 80 23.30 -14.36 15.69
N HIS A 81 24.21 -13.85 16.53
CA HIS A 81 24.11 -13.98 17.99
C HIS A 81 22.80 -13.37 18.55
N PHE A 82 22.30 -12.33 17.88
CA PHE A 82 21.03 -11.70 18.18
C PHE A 82 20.20 -11.63 16.89
N VAL A 83 19.04 -12.30 16.91
CA VAL A 83 18.07 -12.29 15.81
C VAL A 83 16.70 -11.95 16.39
N LEU A 84 15.96 -11.14 15.65
CA LEU A 84 14.59 -10.78 16.03
C LEU A 84 13.68 -12.00 15.93
N TYR A 85 12.78 -12.13 16.89
CA TYR A 85 11.79 -13.21 16.95
C TYR A 85 10.41 -12.60 17.18
N ASN A 86 9.42 -13.08 16.43
CA ASN A 86 8.00 -12.83 16.67
C ASN A 86 7.30 -14.19 16.88
N GLU A 87 6.34 -14.27 17.78
CA GLU A 87 5.57 -15.49 18.06
C GLU A 87 4.80 -15.99 16.83
N THR A 88 4.31 -15.08 15.97
CA THR A 88 3.55 -15.46 14.77
C THR A 88 4.45 -15.82 13.59
N ASP A 89 5.56 -15.11 13.41
CA ASP A 89 6.38 -15.18 12.20
C ASP A 89 7.71 -15.92 12.40
N GLY A 90 8.08 -16.23 13.64
CA GLY A 90 9.33 -16.87 14.00
C GLY A 90 10.54 -15.93 13.93
N TYR A 91 11.69 -16.49 13.54
CA TYR A 91 12.94 -15.74 13.43
C TYR A 91 13.01 -14.89 12.16
N ILE A 92 13.33 -13.60 12.32
CA ILE A 92 13.40 -12.62 11.24
C ILE A 92 14.88 -12.34 10.93
N GLU A 93 15.41 -13.05 9.94
CA GLU A 93 16.86 -13.04 9.65
C GLU A 93 17.33 -11.91 8.72
N SER A 94 16.41 -11.31 7.96
CA SER A 94 16.72 -10.40 6.86
C SER A 94 15.66 -9.32 6.70
N ASN A 95 16.05 -8.22 6.06
CA ASN A 95 15.14 -7.12 5.69
C ASN A 95 14.32 -6.56 6.86
N ILE A 96 14.97 -6.43 8.03
CA ILE A 96 14.36 -6.01 9.30
C ILE A 96 13.59 -4.70 9.16
N SER A 97 14.17 -3.71 8.45
CA SER A 97 13.52 -2.40 8.24
C SER A 97 12.16 -2.53 7.53
N ASN A 98 12.10 -3.35 6.47
CA ASN A 98 10.87 -3.60 5.73
C ASN A 98 9.86 -4.40 6.58
N TYR A 99 10.34 -5.42 7.31
CA TYR A 99 9.51 -6.17 8.24
C TYR A 99 8.86 -5.26 9.29
N LEU A 100 9.65 -4.43 9.97
CA LEU A 100 9.16 -3.50 10.99
C LEU A 100 8.17 -2.48 10.40
N SER A 101 8.44 -1.97 9.20
CA SER A 101 7.53 -1.05 8.50
C SER A 101 6.18 -1.70 8.19
N ASN A 102 6.19 -2.94 7.71
CA ASN A 102 4.96 -3.69 7.41
C ASN A 102 4.20 -4.06 8.68
N LEU A 103 4.91 -4.46 9.74
CA LEU A 103 4.32 -4.74 11.04
C LEU A 103 3.65 -3.49 11.61
N HIS A 104 4.35 -2.34 11.58
CA HIS A 104 3.80 -1.07 12.05
C HIS A 104 2.57 -0.64 11.24
N ALA A 105 2.61 -0.78 9.91
CA ALA A 105 1.47 -0.48 9.04
C ALA A 105 0.27 -1.39 9.34
N THR A 106 0.51 -2.68 9.57
CA THR A 106 -0.53 -3.66 9.91
C THR A 106 -1.15 -3.34 11.25
N LEU A 107 -0.32 -3.18 12.29
CA LEU A 107 -0.78 -2.81 13.63
C LEU A 107 -1.62 -1.54 13.58
N THR A 108 -1.12 -0.49 12.91
CA THR A 108 -1.83 0.78 12.76
C THR A 108 -3.19 0.59 12.08
N ARG A 109 -3.27 -0.17 10.98
CA ARG A 109 -4.53 -0.44 10.26
C ARG A 109 -5.54 -1.24 11.08
N THR A 110 -5.07 -2.13 11.94
CA THR A 110 -5.94 -2.98 12.77
C THR A 110 -6.49 -2.27 14.01
N ARG A 111 -6.01 -1.08 14.34
CA ARG A 111 -6.51 -0.38 15.53
C ARG A 111 -7.96 0.10 15.29
N PRO A 112 -8.85 0.01 16.30
CA PRO A 112 -10.23 0.48 16.18
C PRO A 112 -10.34 2.01 16.08
N ASP A 113 -9.33 2.74 16.59
CA ASP A 113 -9.18 4.18 16.46
C ASP A 113 -8.56 4.60 15.12
N PHE A 114 -8.15 3.65 14.27
CA PHE A 114 -7.56 3.97 12.98
C PHE A 114 -8.59 4.68 12.10
N ARG A 115 -8.16 5.80 11.55
CA ARG A 115 -8.93 6.65 10.64
C ARG A 115 -8.05 6.83 9.40
N PRO A 116 -8.32 6.11 8.29
CA PRO A 116 -7.50 6.26 7.11
C PRO A 116 -7.64 7.70 6.59
N ALA A 117 -6.54 8.28 6.12
CA ALA A 117 -6.62 9.50 5.34
C ALA A 117 -7.44 9.20 4.08
N SER A 118 -8.71 9.62 4.08
CA SER A 118 -9.62 9.51 2.93
C SER A 118 -9.34 10.57 1.86
N VAL A 119 -8.27 11.33 2.02
CA VAL A 119 -7.92 12.51 1.22
C VAL A 119 -6.52 12.36 0.64
N MET A 120 -6.33 13.04 -0.49
CA MET A 120 -5.03 13.23 -1.14
C MET A 120 -3.98 13.71 -0.13
N MET A 121 -3.02 12.86 0.22
CA MET A 121 -1.93 13.23 1.12
C MET A 121 -1.02 14.23 0.41
N SER A 122 -0.98 15.48 0.89
CA SER A 122 -0.16 16.56 0.33
C SER A 122 1.31 16.18 0.01
N PRO A 123 2.00 15.33 0.80
CA PRO A 123 3.36 14.90 0.47
C PRO A 123 3.51 14.07 -0.81
N LEU A 124 2.42 13.49 -1.32
CA LEU A 124 2.43 12.66 -2.54
C LEU A 124 2.24 13.46 -3.83
N TYR A 125 1.97 14.76 -3.71
CA TYR A 125 1.72 15.64 -4.85
C TYR A 125 2.86 16.65 -4.99
N LYS A 126 3.11 17.08 -6.22
CA LYS A 126 4.07 18.14 -6.50
C LYS A 126 3.63 19.40 -5.75
N PRO A 127 4.50 20.02 -4.92
CA PRO A 127 4.22 21.30 -4.29
C PRO A 127 4.27 22.38 -5.38
N CYS A 128 3.15 22.54 -6.06
CA CYS A 128 2.93 23.60 -7.05
C CYS A 128 2.11 24.68 -6.36
N PRO A 129 2.51 25.97 -6.43
CA PRO A 129 1.63 27.04 -6.00
C PRO A 129 0.29 26.95 -6.77
N PRO A 130 -0.84 27.29 -6.14
CA PRO A 130 -2.12 27.30 -6.85
C PRO A 130 -2.04 28.26 -8.05
N PRO A 131 -2.75 27.98 -9.15
CA PRO A 131 -2.81 28.90 -10.29
C PRO A 131 -3.22 30.31 -9.86
N GLU A 132 -2.63 31.33 -10.50
CA GLU A 132 -2.82 32.76 -10.21
C GLU A 132 -4.29 33.19 -10.28
N HIS A 133 -5.09 32.46 -11.04
CA HIS A 133 -6.54 32.55 -11.03
C HIS A 133 -7.08 31.17 -10.62
N PRO A 134 -7.50 31.00 -9.36
CA PRO A 134 -8.39 29.89 -9.05
C PRO A 134 -9.61 30.06 -9.97
N TYR A 135 -10.21 28.96 -10.38
CA TYR A 135 -11.33 28.89 -11.31
C TYR A 135 -12.60 29.58 -10.72
N ILE A 136 -12.59 30.89 -10.46
CA ILE A 136 -13.63 31.63 -9.73
C ILE A 136 -14.32 32.71 -10.57
N ARG A 137 -13.83 33.02 -11.77
CA ARG A 137 -14.42 34.10 -12.59
C ARG A 137 -15.74 33.70 -13.28
N ALA A 138 -16.03 32.41 -13.38
CA ALA A 138 -17.26 31.91 -13.98
C ALA A 138 -18.00 30.98 -13.01
N SER A 139 -19.34 31.04 -13.02
CA SER A 139 -20.20 30.16 -12.20
C SER A 139 -19.95 28.67 -12.46
N SER A 140 -19.68 28.30 -13.72
CA SER A 140 -19.28 26.94 -14.11
C SER A 140 -17.99 26.48 -13.44
N ALA A 141 -17.06 27.42 -13.25
CA ALA A 141 -15.76 27.21 -12.66
C ALA A 141 -15.87 26.95 -11.14
N PHE A 142 -16.77 27.69 -10.47
CA PHE A 142 -17.12 27.46 -9.06
C PHE A 142 -17.76 26.07 -8.83
N SER A 143 -18.74 25.69 -9.66
CA SER A 143 -19.38 24.37 -9.57
C SER A 143 -18.39 23.22 -9.77
N ALA A 144 -17.42 23.37 -10.69
CA ALA A 144 -16.37 22.40 -10.89
C ALA A 144 -15.46 22.24 -9.64
N VAL A 145 -15.15 23.33 -8.95
CA VAL A 145 -14.38 23.31 -7.70
C VAL A 145 -15.16 22.61 -6.59
N VAL A 146 -16.43 22.94 -6.40
CA VAL A 146 -17.29 22.26 -5.40
C VAL A 146 -17.39 20.76 -5.69
N GLN A 147 -17.58 20.37 -6.95
CA GLN A 147 -17.62 18.96 -7.34
C GLN A 147 -16.27 18.26 -7.13
N LEU A 148 -15.16 18.93 -7.45
CA LEU A 148 -13.82 18.40 -7.21
C LEU A 148 -13.59 18.17 -5.72
N TYR A 149 -13.90 19.16 -4.88
CA TYR A 149 -13.76 19.05 -3.42
C TYR A 149 -14.73 18.05 -2.82
N ALA A 150 -15.94 17.91 -3.38
CA ALA A 150 -16.87 16.87 -2.98
C ALA A 150 -16.30 15.47 -3.26
N ARG A 151 -15.80 15.24 -4.48
CA ARG A 151 -15.25 13.94 -4.90
C ARG A 151 -13.94 13.60 -4.20
N SER A 152 -13.11 14.59 -3.91
CA SER A 152 -11.87 14.41 -3.15
C SER A 152 -12.11 14.35 -1.64
N CYS A 153 -13.37 14.36 -1.18
CA CYS A 153 -13.75 14.44 0.23
C CYS A 153 -13.08 15.61 0.96
N GLN A 154 -12.76 16.71 0.28
CA GLN A 154 -12.13 17.91 0.82
C GLN A 154 -13.13 18.96 1.33
N LEU A 155 -14.40 18.88 0.94
CA LEU A 155 -15.44 19.68 1.57
C LEU A 155 -15.61 19.26 3.03
N ASP A 156 -15.62 20.24 3.91
CA ASP A 156 -15.78 20.01 5.34
C ASP A 156 -17.24 19.70 5.66
N CYS A 157 -17.56 18.40 5.74
CA CYS A 157 -18.81 17.93 6.32
C CYS A 157 -18.52 17.06 7.55
N ARG A 158 -19.50 16.95 8.46
CA ARG A 158 -19.35 16.20 9.71
C ARG A 158 -19.01 14.73 9.49
N TYR A 159 -19.52 14.12 8.42
CA TYR A 159 -19.10 12.76 8.07
C TYR A 159 -17.61 12.70 7.71
N ALA A 160 -17.10 13.64 6.90
CA ALA A 160 -15.68 13.70 6.55
C ALA A 160 -14.80 13.98 7.78
N ARG A 161 -15.22 14.87 8.68
CA ARG A 161 -14.51 15.14 9.95
C ARG A 161 -14.51 13.92 10.88
N PHE A 162 -15.64 13.27 11.06
CA PHE A 162 -15.74 12.04 11.84
C PHE A 162 -14.81 10.95 11.30
N LEU A 163 -14.76 10.77 9.97
CA LEU A 163 -13.86 9.82 9.34
C LEU A 163 -12.38 10.18 9.49
N ARG A 164 -12.01 11.46 9.60
CA ARG A 164 -10.62 11.93 9.70
C ARG A 164 -10.10 11.98 11.13
N PHE A 165 -10.91 12.52 12.04
CA PHE A 165 -10.48 12.88 13.39
C PHE A 165 -11.30 12.18 14.48
N GLY A 166 -12.53 11.76 14.17
CA GLY A 166 -13.45 11.18 15.16
C GLY A 166 -13.89 12.14 16.27
N ASP A 167 -13.66 13.45 16.08
CA ASP A 167 -13.91 14.51 17.07
C ASP A 167 -15.36 15.01 17.09
N VAL A 168 -16.13 14.68 16.05
CA VAL A 168 -17.52 15.13 15.87
C VAL A 168 -18.48 13.98 15.60
N CYS A 169 -19.73 14.15 16.02
CA CYS A 169 -20.81 13.25 15.62
C CYS A 169 -21.06 13.37 14.10
N PRO A 170 -21.24 12.26 13.35
CA PRO A 170 -21.43 12.31 11.90
C PRO A 170 -22.82 12.82 11.47
N THR A 171 -23.73 13.12 12.40
CA THR A 171 -25.08 13.62 12.10
C THR A 171 -25.08 15.07 11.62
N CYS A 172 -26.09 15.44 10.84
CA CYS A 172 -26.28 16.78 10.30
C CYS A 172 -26.16 17.88 11.36
N ILE A 173 -25.36 18.90 11.05
CA ILE A 173 -25.14 20.10 11.85
C ILE A 173 -26.41 20.93 11.97
N SER A 174 -27.27 20.88 10.95
CA SER A 174 -28.57 21.55 10.92
C SER A 174 -29.65 20.83 11.73
N GLY A 175 -29.30 19.75 12.45
CA GLY A 175 -30.21 19.06 13.36
C GLY A 175 -31.00 17.89 12.77
N CYS A 176 -30.74 17.52 11.51
CA CYS A 176 -31.35 16.32 10.93
C CYS A 176 -30.78 15.04 11.57
N PRO A 177 -31.58 13.97 11.76
CA PRO A 177 -31.11 12.69 12.30
C PRO A 177 -30.34 11.85 11.27
N VAL A 178 -29.96 12.44 10.13
CA VAL A 178 -29.27 11.78 9.02
C VAL A 178 -27.78 12.10 9.08
N ILE A 179 -26.95 11.18 8.58
CA ILE A 179 -25.50 11.40 8.44
C ILE A 179 -25.25 12.55 7.46
N GLU A 180 -24.42 13.50 7.89
CA GLU A 180 -24.04 14.68 7.11
C GLU A 180 -23.03 14.33 6.02
N THR A 181 -23.52 13.73 4.95
CA THR A 181 -22.75 13.58 3.73
C THR A 181 -22.88 14.84 2.86
N ILE A 182 -21.94 15.02 1.93
CA ILE A 182 -22.05 16.07 0.91
C ILE A 182 -23.37 15.95 0.14
N HIS A 183 -23.79 14.73 -0.18
CA HIS A 183 -25.08 14.47 -0.82
C HIS A 183 -26.26 14.90 0.05
N HIS A 184 -26.21 14.62 1.36
CA HIS A 184 -27.23 15.09 2.28
C HIS A 184 -27.33 16.62 2.27
N ILE A 185 -26.22 17.34 2.45
CA ILE A 185 -26.20 18.81 2.47
C ILE A 185 -26.81 19.39 1.17
N PHE A 186 -26.31 18.96 0.01
CA PHE A 186 -26.70 19.60 -1.25
C PHE A 186 -28.00 19.08 -1.87
N VAL A 187 -28.47 17.87 -1.53
CA VAL A 187 -29.60 17.23 -2.23
C VAL A 187 -30.77 16.91 -1.32
N GLN A 188 -30.55 16.51 -0.07
CA GLN A 188 -31.60 15.87 0.75
C GLN A 188 -31.95 16.62 2.05
N CYS A 189 -31.09 17.52 2.53
CA CYS A 189 -31.23 18.13 3.85
C CYS A 189 -32.40 19.13 3.89
N PRO A 190 -33.46 18.88 4.69
CA PRO A 190 -34.68 19.71 4.65
C PRO A 190 -34.45 21.19 4.95
N GLU A 191 -33.45 21.50 5.78
CA GLU A 191 -33.08 22.89 6.10
C GLU A 191 -32.74 23.72 4.87
N TYR A 192 -32.22 23.06 3.82
CA TYR A 192 -31.79 23.72 2.59
C TYR A 192 -32.81 23.58 1.44
N ASP A 193 -34.01 23.05 1.69
CA ASP A 193 -35.05 22.91 0.65
C ASP A 193 -35.46 24.27 0.08
N ALA A 194 -35.72 25.25 0.95
CA ALA A 194 -36.14 26.58 0.52
C ALA A 194 -35.09 27.25 -0.41
N ILE A 195 -33.80 27.09 -0.09
CA ILE A 195 -32.71 27.63 -0.91
C ILE A 195 -32.63 26.88 -2.24
N ARG A 196 -32.80 25.56 -2.24
CA ARG A 196 -32.81 24.76 -3.48
C ARG A 196 -33.95 25.17 -4.39
N ASP A 197 -35.14 25.37 -3.85
CA ASP A 197 -36.31 25.79 -4.62
C ASP A 197 -36.11 27.17 -5.23
N GLU A 198 -35.60 28.13 -4.45
CA GLU A 198 -35.29 29.48 -4.94
C GLU A 198 -34.28 29.44 -6.10
N VAL A 199 -33.16 28.75 -5.90
CA VAL A 199 -32.10 28.65 -6.91
C VAL A 199 -32.59 27.87 -8.14
N SER A 200 -33.39 26.82 -7.96
CA SER A 200 -33.99 26.06 -9.06
C SER A 200 -34.88 26.95 -9.93
N GLN A 201 -35.73 27.78 -9.31
CA GLN A 201 -36.57 28.75 -10.03
C GLN A 201 -35.73 29.78 -10.79
N GLN A 202 -34.66 30.30 -10.19
CA GLN A 202 -33.74 31.21 -10.87
C GLN A 202 -33.06 30.56 -12.08
N ILE A 203 -32.57 29.33 -11.94
CA ILE A 203 -31.96 28.57 -13.03
C ILE A 203 -32.97 28.35 -14.16
N HIS A 204 -34.21 27.96 -13.84
CA HIS A 204 -35.26 27.80 -14.84
C HIS A 204 -35.55 29.11 -15.59
N ALA A 205 -35.66 30.23 -14.87
CA ALA A 205 -35.90 31.54 -15.47
C ALA A 205 -34.75 31.97 -16.40
N GLU A 206 -33.49 31.83 -15.97
CA GLU A 206 -32.33 32.17 -16.80
C GLU A 206 -32.20 31.23 -18.02
N THR A 207 -32.45 29.92 -17.84
CA THR A 207 -32.41 28.96 -18.94
C THR A 207 -33.47 29.26 -19.99
N ALA A 208 -34.69 29.65 -19.56
CA ALA A 208 -35.75 30.08 -20.46
C ALA A 208 -35.36 31.33 -21.27
N LYS A 209 -34.72 32.33 -20.65
CA LYS A 209 -34.21 33.52 -21.35
C LYS A 209 -33.23 33.17 -22.46
N VAL A 210 -32.31 32.23 -22.20
CA VAL A 210 -31.32 31.79 -23.20
C VAL A 210 -32.00 31.06 -24.36
N LEU A 211 -32.94 30.17 -24.08
CA LEU A 211 -33.68 29.41 -25.10
C LEU A 211 -34.58 30.28 -25.99
N HIS A 212 -35.14 31.36 -25.46
CA HIS A 212 -35.97 32.30 -26.23
C HIS A 212 -35.15 33.38 -26.97
N ALA A 213 -33.86 33.53 -26.66
CA ALA A 213 -32.95 34.46 -27.34
C ALA A 213 -32.25 33.87 -28.57
N THR A 214 -32.38 32.56 -28.80
CA THR A 214 -31.93 31.81 -29.98
C THR A 214 -33.08 31.52 -30.93
#